data_AF-A0A9D9HU40-F1
#
_entry.id   AF-A0A9D9HU40-F1
#
_cell.length_a   1.000
_cell.length_b   1.000
_cell.length_c   1.000
_cell.angle_alpha   90.00
_cell.angle_beta   90.00
_cell.angle_gamma   90.00
#
_symmetry.space_group_name_H-M   'P 1'
#
loop_
_entity.id
_entity.type
_entity.pdbx_description
1 polymer ?
#
loop_
_entity_poly.entity_id
_entity_poly.type
_entity_poly.pdbx_seq_one_letter_code
_entity_poly.pdbx_strand_id
1 'polypeptide(L)'
;MKTIRLFWLFTVMALMAVSCSDDDNDLESSIVGAWQSEIHTSRIWIFMSDGQVVSEDEYGTYYLNGDRLYISWTDEYGNYEEAFLIVELTSDTMILDELDEEGIAHDDPETYRRINMGNR
;
A
#
# COMPACT_ATOMS: atom_id res chain seq x y z
N MET A 1 -35.05 33.92 -48.72
CA MET A 1 -35.04 32.53 -49.21
C MET A 1 -33.60 32.08 -49.43
N LYS A 2 -33.29 30.83 -49.03
CA LYS A 2 -32.04 30.04 -49.19
C LYS A 2 -30.85 30.46 -48.29
N THR A 3 -30.69 29.91 -47.07
CA THR A 3 -30.01 28.65 -46.67
C THR A 3 -28.60 28.47 -47.23
N ILE A 4 -27.60 28.41 -46.33
CA ILE A 4 -26.65 27.29 -46.14
C ILE A 4 -26.07 27.44 -44.72
N ARG A 5 -26.26 26.40 -43.89
CA ARG A 5 -25.55 26.20 -42.62
C ARG A 5 -24.33 25.34 -42.92
N LEU A 6 -23.14 25.75 -42.50
CA LEU A 6 -21.97 24.88 -42.52
C LEU A 6 -21.36 24.84 -41.11
N PHE A 7 -21.54 23.68 -40.47
CA PHE A 7 -20.89 23.25 -39.26
C PHE A 7 -19.37 23.26 -39.45
N TRP A 8 -18.64 23.86 -38.51
CA TRP A 8 -17.25 23.51 -38.25
C TRP A 8 -17.10 23.25 -36.76
N LEU A 9 -17.03 21.95 -36.42
CA LEU A 9 -16.43 21.48 -35.19
C LEU A 9 -14.93 21.84 -35.22
N PHE A 10 -14.45 22.49 -34.17
CA PHE A 10 -13.08 22.26 -33.72
C PHE A 10 -13.12 21.98 -32.22
N THR A 11 -13.12 20.68 -31.94
CA THR A 11 -12.83 20.10 -30.63
C THR A 11 -11.37 20.42 -30.30
N VAL A 12 -11.11 21.28 -29.33
CA VAL A 12 -9.80 21.34 -28.66
C VAL A 12 -9.97 20.59 -27.35
N MET A 13 -9.61 19.31 -27.42
CA MET A 13 -9.53 18.41 -26.29
C MET A 13 -8.52 18.99 -25.30
N ALA A 14 -8.95 19.11 -24.05
CA ALA A 14 -8.13 19.54 -22.93
C ALA A 14 -6.92 18.62 -22.80
N LEU A 15 -5.72 19.18 -22.96
CA LEU A 15 -4.51 18.61 -22.37
C LEU A 15 -4.62 18.84 -20.87
N MET A 16 -5.30 17.93 -20.19
CA MET A 16 -5.17 17.78 -18.75
C MET A 16 -3.71 17.39 -18.54
N ALA A 17 -2.94 18.30 -17.95
CA ALA A 17 -1.64 17.95 -17.41
C ALA A 17 -1.89 16.78 -16.46
N VAL A 18 -1.34 15.60 -16.81
CA VAL A 18 -1.17 14.53 -15.84
C VAL A 18 -0.21 15.09 -14.80
N SER A 19 -0.80 15.56 -13.70
CA SER A 19 -0.10 15.74 -12.45
C SER A 19 0.31 14.34 -12.03
N CYS A 20 1.57 13.96 -12.25
CA CYS A 20 2.16 12.84 -11.54
C CYS A 20 2.13 13.23 -10.06
N SER A 21 1.12 12.71 -9.36
CA SER A 21 0.91 12.95 -7.93
C SER A 21 2.00 12.21 -7.18
N ASP A 22 2.67 12.95 -6.33
CA ASP A 22 3.75 12.59 -5.40
C ASP A 22 3.25 11.64 -4.28
N ASP A 23 2.33 10.73 -4.60
CA ASP A 23 1.54 9.92 -3.64
C ASP A 23 2.38 8.78 -3.01
N ASP A 24 3.44 8.35 -3.69
CA ASP A 24 4.28 7.24 -3.23
C ASP A 24 5.02 7.59 -1.92
N ASN A 25 5.42 8.86 -1.75
CA ASN A 25 6.09 9.34 -0.53
C ASN A 25 5.14 9.38 0.68
N ASP A 26 3.85 9.62 0.45
CA ASP A 26 2.85 9.71 1.52
C ASP A 26 2.52 8.32 2.08
N LEU A 27 2.48 7.28 1.23
CA LEU A 27 2.29 5.89 1.66
C LEU A 27 3.50 5.36 2.44
N GLU A 28 4.72 5.61 1.94
CA GLU A 28 5.96 5.20 2.63
C GLU A 28 6.06 5.81 4.02
N SER A 29 5.72 7.09 4.18
CA SER A 29 5.71 7.71 5.51
C SER A 29 4.55 7.21 6.40
N SER A 30 3.41 6.87 5.80
CA SER A 30 2.22 6.41 6.52
C SER A 30 2.35 4.99 7.06
N ILE A 31 3.06 4.09 6.37
CA ILE A 31 3.20 2.70 6.85
C ILE A 31 4.18 2.57 8.04
N VAL A 32 5.15 3.49 8.17
CA VAL A 32 6.15 3.46 9.24
C VAL A 32 5.47 3.49 10.62
N GLY A 33 5.84 2.52 11.46
CA GLY A 33 5.26 2.34 12.79
C GLY A 33 4.99 0.89 13.14
N ALA A 34 4.44 0.68 14.33
CA ALA A 34 4.06 -0.63 14.83
C ALA A 34 2.57 -0.90 14.58
N TRP A 35 2.25 -2.09 14.09
CA TRP A 35 0.92 -2.51 13.70
C TRP A 35 0.61 -3.89 14.28
N GLN A 36 -0.58 -4.05 14.86
CA GLN A 36 -1.05 -5.31 15.42
C GLN A 36 -2.28 -5.80 14.64
N SER A 37 -2.27 -7.06 14.23
CA SER A 37 -3.45 -7.69 13.64
C SER A 37 -4.61 -7.76 14.64
N GLU A 38 -5.83 -7.46 14.19
CA GLU A 38 -7.05 -7.61 14.99
C GLU A 38 -7.43 -9.09 15.22
N ILE A 39 -7.08 -9.99 14.29
CA ILE A 39 -7.46 -11.41 14.32
C ILE A 39 -6.33 -12.32 14.81
N HIS A 40 -5.08 -11.91 14.60
CA HIS A 40 -3.87 -12.60 15.02
C HIS A 40 -3.10 -11.73 16.02
N THR A 41 -3.59 -11.61 17.25
CA THR A 41 -3.05 -10.66 18.24
C THR A 41 -1.55 -10.81 18.57
N SER A 42 -0.92 -11.96 18.25
CA SER A 42 0.53 -12.16 18.35
C SER A 42 1.31 -11.58 17.16
N ARG A 43 0.65 -11.39 16.00
CA ARG A 43 1.25 -10.78 14.82
C ARG A 43 1.37 -9.27 15.03
N ILE A 44 2.58 -8.84 15.34
CA ILE A 44 2.97 -7.44 15.42
C ILE A 44 4.07 -7.19 14.40
N TRP A 45 3.90 -6.19 13.55
CA TRP A 45 4.90 -5.76 12.59
C TRP A 45 5.35 -4.34 12.89
N ILE A 46 6.66 -4.10 12.82
CA ILE A 46 7.26 -2.78 13.03
C ILE A 46 7.97 -2.38 11.74
N PHE A 47 7.36 -1.49 10.96
CA PHE A 47 7.96 -0.93 9.76
C PHE A 47 8.82 0.28 10.10
N MET A 48 10.09 0.23 9.69
CA MET A 48 11.06 1.28 9.89
C MET A 48 11.20 2.13 8.62
N SER A 49 11.56 3.40 8.80
CA SER A 49 11.70 4.38 7.71
C SER A 49 12.82 4.07 6.71
N ASP A 50 13.69 3.12 7.01
CA ASP A 50 14.80 2.71 6.15
C ASP A 50 14.51 1.42 5.36
N GLY A 51 13.25 1.00 5.31
CA GLY A 51 12.82 -0.19 4.57
C GLY A 51 12.99 -1.50 5.33
N GLN A 52 13.36 -1.47 6.62
CA GLN A 52 13.38 -2.66 7.46
C GLN A 52 12.00 -2.94 8.08
N VAL A 53 11.66 -4.21 8.27
CA VAL A 53 10.48 -4.64 9.02
C VAL A 53 10.86 -5.74 10.01
N VAL A 54 10.25 -5.71 11.19
CA VAL A 54 10.51 -6.69 12.26
C VAL A 54 9.19 -7.25 12.74
N SER A 55 9.14 -8.57 12.93
CA SER A 55 8.12 -9.31 13.67
C SER A 55 8.72 -9.88 14.97
N GLU A 56 7.96 -10.64 15.76
CA GLU A 56 8.44 -11.18 17.05
C GLU A 56 9.72 -12.02 16.90
N ASP A 57 9.77 -12.87 15.87
CA ASP A 57 10.86 -13.83 15.65
C ASP A 57 11.61 -13.61 14.33
N GLU A 58 11.21 -12.60 13.54
CA GLU A 58 11.70 -12.44 12.16
C GLU A 58 12.15 -11.02 11.88
N TYR A 59 13.15 -10.94 11.02
CA TYR A 59 13.65 -9.69 10.47
C TYR A 59 13.52 -9.73 8.97
N GLY A 60 13.08 -8.64 8.38
CA GLY A 60 12.87 -8.53 6.96
C GLY A 60 13.14 -7.13 6.41
N THR A 61 12.98 -7.03 5.10
CA THR A 61 12.92 -5.76 4.38
C THR A 61 11.59 -5.65 3.68
N TYR A 62 11.07 -4.44 3.54
CA TYR A 62 9.86 -4.17 2.79
C TYR A 62 10.08 -3.08 1.75
N TYR A 63 9.24 -3.09 0.72
CA TYR A 63 9.11 -1.97 -0.21
C TYR A 63 7.66 -1.84 -0.67
N LEU A 64 7.32 -0.63 -1.11
CA LEU A 64 6.01 -0.32 -1.66
C LEU A 64 6.11 -0.11 -3.18
N ASN A 65 5.06 -0.47 -3.90
CA ASN A 65 4.90 -0.15 -5.32
C ASN A 65 3.44 0.15 -5.62
N GLY A 66 3.08 1.43 -5.57
CA GLY A 66 1.67 1.87 -5.60
C GLY A 66 0.92 1.35 -4.38
N ASP A 67 -0.19 0.65 -4.61
CA ASP A 67 -1.03 0.04 -3.58
C ASP A 67 -0.55 -1.35 -3.13
N ARG A 68 0.71 -1.71 -3.42
CA ARG A 68 1.26 -3.03 -3.09
C ARG A 68 2.36 -2.93 -2.06
N LEU A 69 2.28 -3.80 -1.05
CA LEU A 69 3.31 -4.04 -0.05
C LEU A 69 4.00 -5.37 -0.35
N TYR A 70 5.32 -5.36 -0.39
CA TYR A 70 6.13 -6.56 -0.50
C TYR A 70 7.03 -6.66 0.71
N ILE A 71 7.10 -7.85 1.30
CA ILE A 71 7.95 -8.13 2.44
C ILE A 71 8.82 -9.34 2.11
N SER A 72 10.13 -9.19 2.30
CA SER A 72 11.09 -10.30 2.27
C SER A 72 11.54 -10.59 3.69
N TRP A 73 11.25 -11.79 4.17
CA TRP A 73 11.60 -12.25 5.50
C TRP A 73 12.86 -13.11 5.50
N THR A 74 13.54 -13.15 6.65
CA THR A 74 14.64 -14.07 6.94
C THR A 74 14.42 -14.67 8.32
N ASP A 75 14.29 -15.99 8.38
CA ASP A 75 14.13 -16.77 9.61
C ASP A 75 15.21 -17.87 9.72
N GLU A 76 15.03 -18.83 10.64
CA GLU A 76 15.98 -19.95 10.80
C GLU A 76 15.93 -21.00 9.67
N TYR A 77 14.87 -21.01 8.87
CA TYR A 77 14.62 -21.95 7.79
C TYR A 77 14.99 -21.40 6.40
N GLY A 78 15.10 -20.08 6.27
CA GLY A 78 15.62 -19.41 5.08
C GLY A 78 14.93 -18.09 4.80
N ASN A 79 14.85 -17.76 3.51
CA ASN A 79 14.21 -16.54 3.04
C ASN A 79 12.90 -16.89 2.36
N TYR A 80 11.87 -16.09 2.61
CA TYR A 80 10.59 -16.18 1.94
C TYR A 80 10.01 -14.78 1.73
N GLU A 81 9.02 -14.67 0.84
CA GLU A 81 8.41 -13.39 0.47
C GLU A 81 6.90 -13.47 0.67
N GLU A 82 6.32 -12.36 1.11
CA GLU A 82 4.89 -12.12 1.19
C GLU A 82 4.55 -10.87 0.38
N ALA A 83 3.37 -10.86 -0.24
CA ALA A 83 2.90 -9.72 -1.01
C ALA A 83 1.44 -9.43 -0.65
N PHE A 84 1.12 -8.14 -0.53
CA PHE A 84 -0.20 -7.68 -0.10
C PHE A 84 -0.68 -6.52 -0.96
N LEU A 85 -1.98 -6.48 -1.22
CA LEU A 85 -2.70 -5.30 -1.63
C LEU A 85 -3.03 -4.46 -0.38
N ILE A 86 -2.67 -3.18 -0.42
CA ILE A 86 -3.07 -2.19 0.58
C ILE A 86 -4.47 -1.70 0.20
N VAL A 87 -5.49 -2.25 0.86
CA VAL A 87 -6.89 -1.86 0.66
C VAL A 87 -7.16 -0.50 1.30
N GLU A 88 -6.59 -0.25 2.47
CA GLU A 88 -6.68 1.02 3.19
C GLU A 88 -5.42 1.23 4.05
N LEU A 89 -4.91 2.46 4.05
CA LEU A 89 -3.85 2.88 4.97
C LEU A 89 -4.16 4.28 5.51
N THR A 90 -4.35 4.38 6.82
CA THR A 90 -4.60 5.63 7.54
C THR A 90 -3.59 5.79 8.68
N SER A 91 -3.74 6.84 9.49
CA SER A 91 -2.90 7.05 10.67
C SER A 91 -3.06 5.97 11.74
N ASP A 92 -4.16 5.21 11.77
CA ASP A 92 -4.45 4.24 12.82
C ASP A 92 -4.91 2.86 12.32
N THR A 93 -5.16 2.73 11.02
CA THR A 93 -5.73 1.54 10.39
C THR A 93 -4.92 1.16 9.15
N MET A 94 -4.59 -0.11 9.02
CA MET A 94 -4.00 -0.70 7.82
C MET A 94 -4.81 -1.94 7.48
N ILE A 95 -5.29 -2.04 6.25
CA ILE A 95 -6.06 -3.18 5.76
C ILE A 95 -5.28 -3.79 4.59
N LEU A 96 -4.88 -5.05 4.75
CA LEU A 96 -4.08 -5.79 3.78
C LEU A 96 -4.85 -7.00 3.26
N ASP A 97 -4.83 -7.21 1.96
CA ASP A 97 -5.32 -8.45 1.34
C ASP A 97 -4.13 -9.19 0.74
N GLU A 98 -3.92 -10.45 1.12
CA GLU A 98 -2.79 -11.25 0.65
C GLU A 98 -2.90 -11.48 -0.85
N LEU A 99 -1.77 -11.37 -1.55
CA LEU A 99 -1.67 -11.61 -2.98
C LEU A 99 -1.15 -13.02 -3.23
N ASP A 100 -1.78 -13.73 -4.17
CA ASP A 100 -1.26 -14.99 -4.66
C ASP A 100 -0.03 -14.82 -5.58
N GLU A 101 0.52 -15.93 -6.08
CA GLU A 101 1.67 -15.94 -6.99
C GLU A 101 1.40 -15.21 -8.34
N GLU A 102 0.13 -15.06 -8.73
CA GLU A 102 -0.29 -14.30 -9.92
C GLU A 102 -0.50 -12.80 -9.61
N GLY A 103 -0.38 -12.41 -8.34
CA GLY A 103 -0.57 -11.05 -7.86
C GLY A 103 -2.03 -10.64 -7.74
N ILE A 104 -2.92 -11.60 -7.50
CA ILE A 104 -4.37 -11.45 -7.33
C ILE A 104 -4.70 -11.53 -5.83
N ALA A 105 -5.52 -10.60 -5.35
CA ALA A 105 -5.96 -10.55 -3.95
C ALA A 105 -6.93 -11.70 -3.64
N HIS A 106 -6.89 -12.22 -2.41
CA HIS A 106 -7.72 -13.35 -1.99
C HIS A 106 -9.16 -12.96 -1.62
N ASP A 107 -9.51 -11.67 -1.64
CA ASP A 107 -10.80 -11.12 -1.20
C ASP A 107 -11.09 -11.42 0.30
N ASP A 108 -10.05 -11.60 1.12
CA ASP A 108 -10.14 -11.84 2.58
C ASP A 108 -9.21 -10.90 3.36
N PRO A 109 -9.49 -9.58 3.36
CA PRO A 109 -8.59 -8.59 3.91
C PRO A 109 -8.48 -8.66 5.44
N GLU A 110 -7.26 -8.57 5.94
CA GLU A 110 -6.90 -8.51 7.35
C GLU A 110 -6.73 -7.06 7.82
N THR A 111 -7.30 -6.73 8.98
CA THR A 111 -7.18 -5.41 9.60
C THR A 111 -6.10 -5.38 10.68
N TYR A 112 -5.26 -4.35 10.61
CA TYR A 112 -4.21 -4.06 11.57
C TYR A 112 -4.43 -2.68 12.19
N ARG A 113 -4.19 -2.60 13.50
CA ARG A 113 -4.28 -1.35 14.27
C ARG A 113 -2.90 -0.85 14.65
N ARG A 114 -2.72 0.46 14.54
CA ARG A 114 -1.48 1.10 14.98
C ARG A 114 -1.32 0.96 16.48
N ILE A 115 -0.18 0.44 16.92
CA ILE A 115 0.24 0.47 18.31
C ILE A 115 0.83 1.85 18.58
N ASN A 116 0.12 2.65 19.36
CA ASN A 116 0.67 3.90 19.88
C ASN A 116 1.71 3.58 20.96
N MET A 117 2.99 3.54 20.56
CA MET A 117 4.12 3.55 21.48
C MET A 117 4.25 4.95 22.10
N GLY A 118 3.27 5.35 22.91
CA GLY A 118 3.34 6.60 23.67
C GLY A 118 4.58 6.59 24.55
N ASN A 119 5.36 7.67 24.51
CA ASN A 119 6.49 7.93 25.39
C ASN A 119 6.10 7.60 26.84
N ARG A 120 6.59 6.47 27.35
CA ARG A 120 6.61 6.16 28.78
C ARG A 120 7.80 6.84 29.43
#